data_AF-A0A7V9GA64-F1
#
_entry.id   AF-A0A7V9GA64-F1
#
_cell.length_a   1.000
_cell.length_b   1.000
_cell.length_c   1.000
_cell.angle_alpha   90.00
_cell.angle_beta   90.00
_cell.angle_gamma   90.00
#
_symmetry.space_group_name_H-M   'P 1'
#
loop_
_entity.id
_entity.type
_entity.pdbx_description
1 polymer ?
#
loop_
_entity_poly.entity_id
_entity_poly.type
_entity_poly.pdbx_seq_one_letter_code
_entity_poly.pdbx_strand_id
1 'polypeptide(L)'
;MARRKKKIKNAKKPDTNNKELARQIKKVSEDLYYISETDAEIFPFIGNKAEAITGKEVLKQIKSSAETPVEERDFTEFFAYLTQIQDWFGNEEKTTAQKFSNLKDLLEKNLKNLKVFKVGKIQLDIYVVGLDAESNLMGIQTKAVET
;
A
#
# COMPACT_ATOMS: atom_id res chain seq x y z
N MET A 1 6.14 -5.12 -54.32
CA MET A 1 5.06 -4.23 -53.83
C MET A 1 4.03 -5.14 -53.14
N ALA A 2 3.61 -5.04 -51.88
CA ALA A 2 3.64 -3.99 -50.88
C ALA A 2 3.74 -4.61 -49.47
N ARG A 3 4.45 -3.92 -48.57
CA ARG A 3 4.53 -4.20 -47.13
C ARG A 3 3.16 -3.95 -46.49
N ARG A 4 2.62 -4.91 -45.74
CA ARG A 4 1.53 -4.66 -44.78
C ARG A 4 2.06 -4.85 -43.35
N LYS A 5 2.57 -3.75 -42.78
CA LYS A 5 2.85 -3.64 -41.35
C LYS A 5 1.51 -3.74 -40.60
N LYS A 6 1.31 -4.78 -39.78
CA LYS A 6 0.19 -4.82 -38.83
C LYS A 6 0.74 -4.57 -37.43
N LYS A 7 0.31 -3.45 -36.86
CA LYS A 7 0.68 -2.91 -35.54
C LYS A 7 0.48 -3.95 -34.44
N ILE A 8 1.52 -4.23 -33.67
CA ILE A 8 1.44 -4.97 -32.41
C ILE A 8 0.82 -4.00 -31.38
N LYS A 9 -0.45 -4.21 -31.03
CA LYS A 9 -1.06 -3.59 -29.86
C LYS A 9 -0.68 -4.47 -28.66
N ASN A 10 0.39 -4.14 -27.95
CA ASN A 10 0.66 -4.74 -26.65
C ASN A 10 -0.26 -4.08 -25.60
N ALA A 11 -1.50 -4.57 -25.49
CA ALA A 11 -2.29 -4.37 -24.29
C ALA A 11 -1.76 -5.36 -23.24
N LYS A 12 -0.93 -4.88 -22.31
CA LYS A 12 -0.49 -5.66 -21.15
C LYS A 12 -1.76 -6.02 -20.35
N LYS A 13 -2.04 -7.31 -20.16
CA LYS A 13 -3.28 -7.77 -19.51
C LYS A 13 -3.38 -7.23 -18.08
N PRO A 14 -4.58 -6.90 -17.61
CA PRO A 14 -4.81 -6.20 -16.35
C PRO A 14 -4.29 -6.97 -15.12
N ASP A 15 -4.55 -8.28 -15.08
CA ASP A 15 -4.05 -9.18 -14.02
C ASP A 15 -2.52 -9.23 -13.91
N THR A 16 -1.80 -8.83 -14.97
CA THR A 16 -0.33 -8.86 -15.00
C THR A 16 0.24 -7.65 -14.28
N ASN A 17 -0.42 -6.49 -14.34
CA ASN A 17 0.10 -5.26 -13.75
C ASN A 17 -0.05 -5.27 -12.21
N ASN A 18 -1.19 -5.75 -11.71
CA ASN A 18 -1.45 -5.82 -10.27
C ASN A 18 -0.53 -6.84 -9.59
N LYS A 19 -0.31 -7.98 -10.25
CA LYS A 19 0.65 -8.99 -9.79
C LYS A 19 2.08 -8.47 -9.80
N GLU A 20 2.44 -7.64 -10.77
CA GLU A 20 3.77 -7.03 -10.83
C GLU A 20 3.96 -6.02 -9.71
N LEU A 21 3.00 -5.11 -9.49
CA LEU A 21 3.08 -4.15 -8.38
C LEU A 21 3.14 -4.87 -7.03
N ALA A 22 2.32 -5.89 -6.81
CA ALA A 22 2.35 -6.67 -5.58
C ALA A 22 3.70 -7.38 -5.35
N ARG A 23 4.35 -7.87 -6.41
CA ARG A 23 5.71 -8.43 -6.32
C ARG A 23 6.75 -7.37 -5.98
N GLN A 24 6.65 -6.19 -6.59
CA GLN A 24 7.56 -5.08 -6.30
C GLN A 24 7.41 -4.62 -4.85
N ILE A 25 6.17 -4.47 -4.38
CA ILE A 25 5.84 -4.16 -2.98
C ILE A 25 6.48 -5.19 -2.06
N LYS A 26 6.22 -6.49 -2.30
CA LYS A 26 6.79 -7.57 -1.48
C LYS A 26 8.32 -7.51 -1.42
N LYS A 27 8.98 -7.17 -2.54
CA LYS A 27 10.44 -7.08 -2.60
C LYS A 27 10.97 -5.88 -1.82
N VAL A 28 10.33 -4.71 -1.90
CA VAL A 28 10.81 -3.53 -1.16
C VAL A 28 10.42 -3.55 0.31
N SER A 29 9.42 -4.34 0.68
CA SER A 29 9.00 -4.57 2.06
C SER A 29 9.64 -5.80 2.71
N GLU A 30 10.58 -6.46 2.03
CA GLU A 30 11.34 -7.58 2.59
C GLU A 30 12.22 -7.10 3.75
N ASP A 31 12.12 -7.81 4.88
CA ASP A 31 12.75 -7.44 6.16
C ASP A 31 12.46 -5.98 6.56
N LEU A 32 11.22 -5.52 6.31
CA LEU A 32 10.72 -4.22 6.75
C LEU A 32 9.52 -4.43 7.68
N TYR A 33 9.62 -3.85 8.87
CA TYR A 33 8.62 -3.99 9.92
C TYR A 33 8.02 -2.64 10.27
N TYR A 34 6.71 -2.60 10.42
CA TYR A 34 6.01 -1.50 11.06
C TYR A 34 6.09 -1.68 12.57
N ILE A 35 6.69 -0.71 13.25
CA ILE A 35 6.93 -0.75 14.70
C ILE A 35 5.78 -0.01 15.40
N SER A 36 5.09 -0.73 16.27
CA SER A 36 4.08 -0.18 17.20
C SER A 36 4.45 -0.63 18.61
N GLU A 37 3.52 -1.18 19.38
CA GLU A 37 3.89 -2.02 20.53
C GLU A 37 4.45 -3.39 20.11
N THR A 38 4.09 -3.84 18.91
CA THR A 38 4.64 -5.04 18.27
C THR A 38 5.23 -4.71 16.90
N ASP A 39 6.21 -5.49 16.50
CA ASP A 39 6.78 -5.44 15.16
C ASP A 39 5.91 -6.26 14.20
N ALA A 40 5.45 -5.64 13.12
CA ALA A 40 4.58 -6.28 12.14
C ALA A 40 5.17 -6.20 10.73
N GLU A 41 5.19 -7.33 10.03
CA GLU A 41 5.55 -7.38 8.61
C GLU A 41 4.59 -6.56 7.74
N ILE A 42 5.08 -6.14 6.58
CA ILE A 42 4.32 -5.39 5.58
C ILE A 42 4.09 -6.29 4.36
N PHE A 43 2.82 -6.47 4.01
CA PHE A 43 2.40 -7.32 2.90
C PHE A 43 1.71 -6.53 1.79
N PRO A 44 1.79 -6.96 0.52
CA PRO A 44 0.99 -6.37 -0.53
C PRO A 44 -0.51 -6.63 -0.30
N PHE A 45 -1.32 -5.60 -0.52
CA PHE A 45 -2.77 -5.69 -0.58
C PHE A 45 -3.24 -5.61 -2.03
N ILE A 46 -4.09 -6.58 -2.42
CA ILE A 46 -4.69 -6.67 -3.75
C ILE A 46 -6.20 -6.76 -3.57
N GLY A 47 -6.89 -5.66 -3.85
CA GLY A 47 -8.34 -5.58 -3.92
C GLY A 47 -8.86 -5.60 -5.34
N ASN A 48 -10.19 -5.53 -5.45
CA ASN A 48 -10.91 -5.43 -6.71
C ASN A 48 -11.17 -3.96 -7.09
N LYS A 49 -11.89 -3.75 -8.19
CA LYS A 49 -12.37 -2.43 -8.59
C LYS A 49 -13.13 -1.73 -7.47
N ALA A 50 -12.80 -0.46 -7.27
CA ALA A 50 -13.41 0.43 -6.32
C ALA A 50 -13.70 1.77 -7.01
N GLU A 51 -14.91 2.31 -6.78
CA GLU A 51 -15.30 3.61 -7.31
C GLU A 51 -14.77 4.77 -6.45
N ALA A 52 -14.53 4.51 -5.16
CA ALA A 52 -14.01 5.46 -4.20
C ALA A 52 -13.15 4.77 -3.15
N ILE A 53 -12.19 5.51 -2.58
CA ILE A 53 -11.33 5.04 -1.51
C ILE A 53 -11.92 5.55 -0.19
N THR A 54 -12.69 4.69 0.47
CA THR A 54 -13.38 4.96 1.74
C THR A 54 -13.24 3.76 2.68
N GLY A 55 -13.38 3.98 3.98
CA GLY A 55 -13.34 2.90 4.97
C GLY A 55 -14.38 1.80 4.71
N LYS A 56 -15.58 2.15 4.24
CA LYS A 56 -16.63 1.19 3.86
C LYS A 56 -16.20 0.29 2.70
N GLU A 57 -15.52 0.85 1.71
CA GLU A 57 -15.02 0.06 0.58
C GLU A 57 -13.90 -0.87 1.03
N VAL A 58 -12.99 -0.43 1.91
CA VAL A 58 -11.97 -1.30 2.51
C VAL A 58 -12.62 -2.48 3.26
N LEU A 59 -13.59 -2.21 4.15
CA LEU A 59 -14.31 -3.26 4.89
C LEU A 59 -14.96 -4.28 3.95
N LYS A 60 -15.58 -3.81 2.86
CA LYS A 60 -16.18 -4.67 1.84
C LYS A 60 -15.14 -5.54 1.14
N GLN A 61 -13.99 -5.00 0.76
CA GLN A 61 -12.91 -5.75 0.09
C GLN A 61 -12.33 -6.85 0.99
N ILE A 62 -12.21 -6.59 2.30
CA ILE A 62 -11.71 -7.56 3.29
C ILE A 62 -12.81 -8.44 3.89
N LYS A 63 -14.07 -8.27 3.46
CA LYS A 63 -15.26 -9.00 3.95
C LYS A 63 -15.47 -8.89 5.47
N SER A 64 -15.15 -7.73 6.04
CA SER A 64 -15.39 -7.42 7.46
C SER A 64 -16.78 -6.82 7.67
N SER A 65 -17.25 -6.79 8.92
CA SER A 65 -18.51 -6.16 9.28
C SER A 65 -18.49 -4.67 8.95
N ALA A 66 -19.63 -4.13 8.47
CA ALA A 66 -19.80 -2.70 8.24
C ALA A 66 -19.80 -1.88 9.56
N GLU A 67 -19.98 -2.54 10.70
CA GLU A 67 -19.92 -1.94 12.04
C GLU A 67 -18.51 -1.94 12.62
N THR A 68 -17.55 -2.60 11.97
CA THR A 68 -16.15 -2.59 12.40
C THR A 68 -15.64 -1.14 12.39
N PRO A 69 -15.04 -0.64 13.48
CA PRO A 69 -14.49 0.71 13.51
C PRO A 69 -13.39 0.89 12.46
N VAL A 70 -13.47 1.99 11.73
CA VAL A 70 -12.47 2.38 10.75
C VAL A 70 -12.11 3.84 10.94
N GLU A 71 -10.82 4.09 11.07
CA GLU A 71 -10.25 5.43 11.10
C GLU A 71 -9.51 5.70 9.79
N GLU A 72 -9.82 6.82 9.15
CA GLU A 72 -9.09 7.31 7.97
C GLU A 72 -7.96 8.25 8.41
N ARG A 73 -6.77 8.07 7.84
CA ARG A 73 -5.59 8.92 8.06
C ARG A 73 -5.00 9.38 6.74
N ASP A 74 -4.36 10.54 6.77
CA ASP A 74 -3.65 11.07 5.61
C ASP A 74 -2.40 10.23 5.31
N PHE A 75 -2.18 9.96 4.03
CA PHE A 75 -1.05 9.16 3.56
C PHE A 75 0.29 9.87 3.79
N THR A 76 0.34 11.18 3.53
CA THR A 76 1.56 11.97 3.65
C THR A 76 1.98 12.06 5.11
N GLU A 77 1.04 12.36 6.00
CA GLU A 77 1.29 12.43 7.44
C GLU A 77 1.72 11.07 8.00
N PHE A 78 1.06 9.99 7.60
CA PHE A 78 1.43 8.64 8.04
C PHE A 78 2.87 8.28 7.66
N PHE A 79 3.27 8.53 6.40
CA PHE A 79 4.64 8.24 5.96
C PHE A 79 5.66 9.26 6.45
N ALA A 80 5.27 10.49 6.81
CA ALA A 80 6.20 11.47 7.35
C ALA A 80 6.91 10.92 8.60
N TYR A 81 6.18 10.28 9.51
CA TYR A 81 6.76 9.66 10.69
C TYR A 81 7.68 8.47 10.37
N LEU A 82 7.35 7.69 9.34
CA LEU A 82 8.11 6.49 8.95
C LEU A 82 9.39 6.81 8.16
N THR A 83 9.46 8.00 7.56
CA THR A 83 10.56 8.42 6.69
C THR A 83 11.43 9.51 7.31
N GLN A 84 11.01 10.07 8.44
CA GLN A 84 11.77 11.09 9.15
C GLN A 84 13.06 10.51 9.72
N ILE A 85 14.19 11.05 9.27
CA ILE A 85 15.50 10.77 9.87
C ILE A 85 15.74 11.81 10.97
N GLN A 86 16.07 11.33 12.17
CA GLN A 86 16.51 12.18 13.27
C GLN A 86 18.04 12.15 13.41
N ASP A 87 18.61 13.21 13.95
CA ASP A 87 20.06 13.34 14.11
C ASP A 87 20.65 12.25 15.03
N TRP A 88 19.85 11.76 15.98
CA TRP A 88 20.25 10.70 16.92
C TRP A 88 20.06 9.28 16.36
N PHE A 89 19.57 9.11 15.14
CA PHE A 89 19.39 7.77 14.55
C PHE A 89 20.74 7.11 14.21
N GLY A 90 20.84 5.82 14.57
CA GLY A 90 21.89 4.93 14.11
C GLY A 90 21.74 4.56 12.63
N ASN A 91 22.66 3.71 12.16
CA ASN A 91 22.67 3.26 10.77
C ASN A 91 21.46 2.37 10.43
N GLU A 92 20.97 1.59 11.39
CA GLU A 92 19.85 0.68 11.19
C GLU A 92 18.55 1.46 11.02
N GLU A 93 18.29 2.44 11.88
CA GLU A 93 17.09 3.28 11.82
C GLU A 93 17.09 4.15 10.55
N LYS A 94 18.24 4.69 10.14
CA LYS A 94 18.40 5.39 8.85
C LYS A 94 18.11 4.48 7.67
N THR A 95 18.56 3.22 7.73
CA THR A 95 18.29 2.22 6.69
C THR A 95 16.80 1.89 6.62
N THR A 96 16.14 1.73 7.76
CA THR A 96 14.70 1.50 7.85
C THR A 96 13.90 2.68 7.29
N ALA A 97 14.24 3.91 7.67
CA ALA A 97 13.60 5.11 7.12
C ALA A 97 13.75 5.19 5.58
N GLN A 98 14.92 4.85 5.06
CA GLN A 98 15.16 4.79 3.62
C GLN A 98 14.32 3.69 2.93
N LYS A 99 14.17 2.51 3.55
CA LYS A 99 13.28 1.45 3.04
C LYS A 99 11.82 1.94 2.97
N PHE A 100 11.33 2.61 4.02
CA PHE A 100 10.00 3.22 4.02
C PHE A 100 9.85 4.30 2.95
N SER A 101 10.88 5.12 2.71
CA SER A 101 10.88 6.10 1.62
C SER A 101 10.74 5.43 0.26
N ASN A 102 11.50 4.35 0.01
CA ASN A 102 11.42 3.62 -1.24
C ASN A 102 10.03 2.98 -1.45
N LEU A 103 9.42 2.47 -0.38
CA LEU A 103 8.06 1.95 -0.41
C LEU A 103 7.03 3.05 -0.69
N LYS A 104 7.16 4.22 -0.05
CA LYS A 104 6.32 5.40 -0.30
C LYS A 104 6.37 5.80 -1.78
N ASP A 105 7.57 5.96 -2.32
CA ASP A 105 7.78 6.36 -3.72
C ASP A 105 7.17 5.34 -4.70
N LEU A 106 7.30 4.04 -4.39
CA LEU A 106 6.69 2.98 -5.18
C LEU A 106 5.16 3.10 -5.21
N LEU A 107 4.53 3.37 -4.06
CA LEU A 107 3.09 3.56 -3.98
C LEU A 107 2.64 4.82 -4.72
N GLU A 108 3.28 5.97 -4.49
CA GLU A 108 2.94 7.24 -5.14
C GLU A 108 3.09 7.21 -6.66
N LYS A 109 4.08 6.44 -7.16
CA LYS A 109 4.30 6.29 -8.59
C LYS A 109 3.23 5.46 -9.29
N ASN A 110 2.64 4.49 -8.60
CA ASN A 110 1.75 3.49 -9.21
C ASN A 110 0.28 3.67 -8.88
N LEU A 111 -0.03 4.38 -7.78
CA LEU A 111 -1.38 4.50 -7.24
C LEU A 111 -1.80 5.95 -7.10
N LYS A 112 -3.11 6.19 -7.24
CA LYS A 112 -3.73 7.51 -7.10
C LYS A 112 -4.57 7.57 -5.84
N ASN A 113 -4.72 8.80 -5.31
CA ASN A 113 -5.58 9.13 -4.18
C ASN A 113 -5.27 8.28 -2.93
N LEU A 114 -3.98 8.06 -2.65
CA LEU A 114 -3.53 7.24 -1.53
C LEU A 114 -4.10 7.70 -0.20
N LYS A 115 -4.56 6.74 0.60
CA LYS A 115 -5.11 6.94 1.94
C LYS A 115 -4.71 5.81 2.87
N VAL A 116 -4.81 6.04 4.16
CA VAL A 116 -4.55 5.05 5.20
C VAL A 116 -5.84 4.78 5.97
N PHE A 117 -6.13 3.50 6.23
CA PHE A 117 -7.26 3.07 7.03
C PHE A 117 -6.79 2.14 8.14
N LYS A 118 -7.11 2.48 9.38
CA LYS A 118 -6.89 1.61 10.55
C LYS A 118 -8.22 0.97 10.90
N VAL A 119 -8.27 -0.36 10.88
CA VAL A 119 -9.48 -1.15 11.06
C VAL A 119 -9.37 -1.93 12.37
N GLY A 120 -10.28 -1.70 13.32
CA GLY A 120 -10.26 -2.34 14.63
C GLY A 120 -10.24 -1.35 15.80
N LYS A 121 -9.83 -1.81 16.99
CA LYS A 121 -9.73 -0.96 18.20
C LYS A 121 -8.37 -1.08 18.88
N ILE A 122 -8.04 -2.28 19.36
CA ILE A 122 -6.78 -2.57 20.07
C ILE A 122 -5.79 -3.21 19.09
N GLN A 123 -6.23 -4.30 18.46
CA GLN A 123 -5.52 -4.89 17.32
C GLN A 123 -6.05 -4.23 16.05
N LEU A 124 -5.16 -3.51 15.38
CA LEU A 124 -5.48 -2.75 14.18
C LEU A 124 -4.91 -3.44 12.96
N ASP A 125 -5.75 -3.65 11.96
CA ASP A 125 -5.32 -3.91 10.59
C ASP A 125 -5.18 -2.57 9.86
N ILE A 126 -3.96 -2.25 9.44
CA ILE A 126 -3.65 -1.00 8.74
C ILE A 126 -3.58 -1.29 7.25
N TYR A 127 -4.36 -0.56 6.48
CA TYR A 127 -4.38 -0.60 5.02
C TYR A 127 -3.94 0.74 4.45
N VAL A 128 -2.83 0.75 3.72
CA VAL A 128 -2.41 1.91 2.93
C VAL A 128 -2.76 1.61 1.49
N VAL A 129 -3.78 2.26 0.95
CA VAL A 129 -4.38 1.89 -0.33
C VAL A 129 -4.62 3.07 -1.24
N GLY A 130 -4.53 2.81 -2.54
CA GLY A 130 -4.85 3.74 -3.62
C GLY A 130 -5.47 3.01 -4.80
N LEU A 131 -5.88 3.78 -5.81
CA LEU A 131 -6.40 3.22 -7.07
C LEU A 131 -5.29 3.08 -8.09
N ASP A 132 -5.17 1.90 -8.70
CA ASP A 132 -4.31 1.72 -9.87
C ASP A 132 -4.90 2.37 -11.14
N ALA A 133 -4.23 2.20 -12.28
CA ALA A 133 -4.69 2.72 -13.57
C ALA A 133 -6.05 2.16 -14.06
N GLU A 134 -6.54 1.08 -13.44
CA GLU A 134 -7.78 0.38 -13.77
C GLU A 134 -8.85 0.53 -12.68
N SER A 135 -8.58 1.39 -11.70
CA SER A 135 -9.41 1.63 -10.53
C SER A 135 -9.55 0.40 -9.61
N ASN A 136 -8.59 -0.52 -9.60
CA ASN A 136 -8.50 -1.52 -8.53
C ASN A 136 -7.88 -0.92 -7.28
N LEU A 137 -8.42 -1.29 -6.12
CA LEU A 137 -7.86 -0.90 -4.84
C LEU A 137 -6.62 -1.74 -4.54
N MET A 138 -5.47 -1.10 -4.46
CA MET A 138 -4.16 -1.75 -4.33
C MET A 138 -3.33 -1.03 -3.27
N GLY A 139 -2.33 -1.70 -2.68
CA GLY A 139 -1.40 -1.06 -1.76
C GLY A 139 -0.70 -2.03 -0.83
N ILE A 140 -0.59 -1.69 0.45
CA ILE A 140 -0.03 -2.55 1.49
C ILE A 140 -1.01 -2.74 2.64
N GLN A 141 -0.77 -3.81 3.40
CA GLN A 141 -1.38 -4.06 4.69
C GLN A 141 -0.31 -4.40 5.73
N THR A 142 -0.55 -3.99 6.97
CA THR A 142 0.24 -4.37 8.14
C THR A 142 -0.64 -4.38 9.39
N LYS A 143 -0.08 -4.69 10.55
CA LYS A 143 -0.79 -4.73 11.83
C LYS A 143 -0.16 -3.77 12.83
N ALA A 144 -0.96 -3.31 13.78
CA ALA A 144 -0.49 -2.56 14.93
C ALA A 144 -1.27 -2.96 16.18
N VAL A 145 -0.66 -2.76 17.33
CA VAL A 145 -1.33 -2.81 18.63
C VAL A 145 -1.27 -1.43 19.25
N GLU A 146 -2.42 -0.95 19.74
CA GLU A 146 -2.56 0.34 20.42
C GLU A 146 -3.36 0.13 21.73
N THR A 147 -2.78 0.55 22.85
CA THR A 147 -3.39 0.44 24.19
C THR A 147 -3.88 1.78 24.74
#